data_AF-A0A1J6J9E9-F1
#
_entry.id   AF-A0A1J6J9E9-F1
#
_cell.length_a   1.000
_cell.length_b   1.000
_cell.length_c   1.000
_cell.angle_alpha   90.00
_cell.angle_beta   90.00
_cell.angle_gamma   90.00
#
_symmetry.space_group_name_H-M   'P 1'
#
loop_
_entity.id
_entity.type
_entity.pdbx_description
1 polymer ?
#
loop_
_entity_poly.entity_id
_entity_poly.type
_entity_poly.pdbx_seq_one_letter_code
_entity_poly.pdbx_strand_id
1 'polypeptide(L)'
;MDLERLKELSRVVGKQRLVLDLSCRKKEGEYVIATDRWQKFSDVHLDQKLLDFLAQYADEFLVHGVDVEGKKLGIDEELVALLGKYSPIPVTYAGGVTIMDDLEKINVAGMGRVDVTVGSALNIFGGNLSYKDVVAWHSQQYQLAKAS
;
A
#
# COMPACT_ATOMS: atom_id res chain seq x y z
N MET A 1 -18.39 -1.17 -2.46
CA MET A 1 -17.86 -2.31 -1.68
C MET A 1 -19.03 -3.11 -1.14
N ASP A 2 -19.03 -4.42 -1.31
CA ASP A 2 -20.08 -5.31 -0.78
C ASP A 2 -19.63 -5.89 0.56
N LEU A 3 -20.14 -5.30 1.65
CA LEU A 3 -19.73 -5.66 3.02
C LEU A 3 -20.21 -7.05 3.45
N GLU A 4 -21.35 -7.50 2.94
CA GLU A 4 -21.88 -8.82 3.32
C GLU A 4 -21.02 -9.92 2.72
N ARG A 5 -20.54 -9.73 1.47
CA ARG A 5 -19.54 -10.63 0.88
C ARG A 5 -18.21 -10.63 1.64
N LEU A 6 -17.72 -9.47 2.08
CA LEU A 6 -16.50 -9.40 2.87
C LEU A 6 -16.63 -10.18 4.18
N LYS A 7 -17.72 -9.96 4.93
CA LYS A 7 -18.00 -10.68 6.18
C LYS A 7 -18.11 -12.18 5.95
N GLU A 8 -18.82 -12.59 4.89
CA GLU A 8 -18.97 -13.99 4.54
C GLU A 8 -17.62 -14.63 4.20
N LEU A 9 -16.82 -13.98 3.35
CA LEU A 9 -15.49 -14.46 2.97
C LEU A 9 -14.58 -14.57 4.20
N SER A 10 -14.58 -13.55 5.06
CA SER A 10 -13.80 -13.55 6.31
C SER A 10 -14.25 -14.65 7.27
N ARG A 11 -15.55 -14.94 7.35
CA ARG A 11 -16.09 -16.04 8.17
C ARG A 11 -15.68 -17.42 7.63
N VAL A 12 -15.71 -17.61 6.32
CA VAL A 12 -15.43 -18.92 5.68
C VAL A 12 -13.93 -19.19 5.62
N VAL A 13 -13.13 -18.19 5.26
CA VAL A 13 -11.69 -18.33 5.03
C VAL A 13 -10.88 -17.95 6.28
N GLY A 14 -11.40 -17.12 7.16
CA GLY A 14 -10.66 -16.53 8.28
C GLY A 14 -9.84 -15.33 7.83
N LYS A 15 -9.95 -14.21 8.57
CA LYS A 15 -9.30 -12.94 8.21
C LYS A 15 -7.78 -13.03 8.00
N GLN A 16 -7.13 -13.96 8.70
CA GLN A 16 -5.69 -14.26 8.74
C GLN A 16 -5.16 -14.76 7.39
N ARG A 17 -6.06 -15.10 6.48
CA ARG A 17 -5.76 -15.58 5.13
C ARG A 17 -6.30 -14.62 4.06
N LEU A 18 -6.66 -13.41 4.45
CA LEU A 18 -7.23 -12.39 3.55
C LEU A 18 -6.37 -11.14 3.55
N VAL A 19 -6.05 -10.71 2.33
CA VAL A 19 -5.49 -9.39 2.02
C VAL A 19 -6.59 -8.58 1.34
N LEU A 20 -6.81 -7.35 1.80
CA LEU A 20 -7.73 -6.44 1.12
C LEU A 20 -6.98 -5.48 0.23
N ASP A 21 -7.27 -5.56 -1.06
CA ASP A 21 -6.80 -4.63 -2.08
C ASP A 21 -7.69 -3.38 -2.11
N LEU A 22 -7.09 -2.24 -1.74
CA LEU A 22 -7.73 -0.93 -1.68
C LEU A 22 -7.11 -0.02 -2.74
N SER A 23 -7.85 0.19 -3.82
CA SER A 23 -7.50 1.22 -4.80
C SER A 23 -7.89 2.60 -4.28
N CYS A 24 -6.91 3.46 -4.04
CA CYS A 24 -7.09 4.79 -3.48
C CYS A 24 -6.75 5.88 -4.50
N ARG A 25 -7.57 6.93 -4.51
CA ARG A 25 -7.37 8.08 -5.40
C ARG A 25 -7.60 9.38 -4.65
N LYS A 26 -6.81 10.41 -4.96
CA LYS A 26 -6.97 11.72 -4.32
C LYS A 26 -8.11 12.50 -4.97
N LYS A 27 -9.02 13.01 -4.16
CA LYS A 27 -10.15 13.85 -4.57
C LYS A 27 -10.30 14.98 -3.56
N GLU A 28 -10.20 16.22 -4.03
CA GLU A 28 -10.41 17.43 -3.20
C GLU A 28 -9.53 17.49 -1.93
N GLY A 29 -8.32 16.91 -2.00
CA GLY A 29 -7.37 16.89 -0.87
C GLY A 29 -7.47 15.66 0.01
N GLU A 30 -8.45 14.78 -0.21
CA GLU A 30 -8.64 13.56 0.58
C GLU A 30 -8.50 12.30 -0.28
N TYR A 31 -8.12 11.19 0.33
CA TYR A 31 -8.07 9.90 -0.35
C TYR A 31 -9.40 9.19 -0.23
N VAL A 32 -9.93 8.71 -1.35
CA VAL A 32 -11.18 7.92 -1.39
C VAL A 32 -10.95 6.59 -2.08
N ILE A 33 -11.75 5.60 -1.71
CA ILE A 33 -11.75 4.28 -2.36
C ILE A 33 -12.36 4.41 -3.75
N ALA A 34 -11.62 4.00 -4.76
CA ALA A 34 -12.09 3.92 -6.14
C ALA A 34 -12.56 2.49 -6.45
N THR A 35 -13.67 2.37 -7.18
CA THR A 35 -14.23 1.09 -7.61
C THR A 35 -14.49 1.10 -9.12
N ASP A 36 -14.85 -0.06 -9.69
CA ASP A 36 -15.15 -0.21 -11.13
C ASP A 36 -13.97 0.21 -12.01
N ARG A 37 -12.84 -0.50 -11.90
CA ARG A 37 -11.58 -0.19 -12.63
C ARG A 37 -11.17 1.28 -12.49
N TRP A 38 -11.26 1.80 -11.27
CA TRP A 38 -10.90 3.18 -10.92
C TRP A 38 -11.78 4.27 -11.54
N GLN A 39 -12.88 3.90 -12.21
CA GLN A 39 -13.76 4.83 -12.91
C GLN A 39 -14.82 5.46 -11.99
N LYS A 40 -15.16 4.80 -10.87
CA LYS A 40 -16.16 5.30 -9.91
C LYS A 40 -15.51 5.66 -8.58
N PHE A 41 -15.49 6.95 -8.28
CA PHE A 41 -15.25 7.43 -6.93
C PHE A 41 -16.40 6.97 -6.03
N SER A 42 -16.06 6.40 -4.87
CA SER A 42 -17.04 6.20 -3.80
C SER A 42 -16.97 7.36 -2.81
N ASP A 43 -18.00 7.52 -1.99
CA ASP A 43 -18.01 8.44 -0.84
C ASP A 43 -17.31 7.83 0.40
N VAL A 44 -16.47 6.81 0.18
CA VAL A 44 -15.75 6.11 1.25
C VAL A 44 -14.34 6.69 1.31
N HIS A 45 -14.10 7.49 2.34
CA HIS A 45 -12.81 8.13 2.60
C HIS A 45 -11.86 7.15 3.27
N LEU A 46 -10.61 7.13 2.81
CA LEU A 46 -9.53 6.37 3.42
C LEU A 46 -9.05 7.12 4.66
N ASP A 47 -9.60 6.76 5.82
CA ASP A 47 -9.22 7.30 7.12
C ASP A 47 -8.96 6.19 8.14
N GLN A 48 -8.57 6.57 9.35
CA GLN A 48 -8.31 5.63 10.44
C GLN A 48 -9.53 4.75 10.75
N LYS A 49 -10.75 5.33 10.76
CA LYS A 49 -11.96 4.59 11.11
C LYS A 49 -12.26 3.50 10.09
N LEU A 50 -12.08 3.78 8.81
CA LEU A 50 -12.23 2.80 7.75
C LEU A 50 -11.19 1.69 7.88
N LEU A 51 -9.91 2.04 8.08
CA LEU A 51 -8.83 1.06 8.22
C LEU A 51 -9.06 0.15 9.43
N ASP A 52 -9.42 0.72 10.59
CA ASP A 52 -9.77 -0.03 11.80
C ASP A 52 -10.97 -0.97 11.59
N PHE A 53 -11.98 -0.51 10.85
CA PHE A 53 -13.13 -1.33 10.52
C PHE A 53 -12.77 -2.48 9.57
N LEU A 54 -12.01 -2.23 8.50
CA LEU A 54 -11.63 -3.25 7.53
C LEU A 54 -10.66 -4.28 8.10
N ALA A 55 -9.80 -3.88 9.03
CA ALA A 55 -8.84 -4.77 9.72
C ALA A 55 -9.51 -5.84 10.60
N GLN A 56 -10.81 -5.71 10.87
CA GLN A 56 -11.59 -6.77 11.51
C GLN A 56 -11.79 -7.96 10.59
N TYR A 57 -11.63 -7.78 9.27
CA TYR A 57 -11.94 -8.78 8.25
C TYR A 57 -10.73 -9.29 7.46
N ALA A 58 -9.55 -8.68 7.63
CA ALA A 58 -8.32 -9.03 6.94
C ALA A 58 -7.09 -9.02 7.86
N ASP A 59 -5.98 -9.60 7.39
CA ASP A 59 -4.69 -9.63 8.08
C ASP A 59 -3.69 -8.62 7.51
N GLU A 60 -3.90 -8.19 6.27
CA GLU A 60 -3.04 -7.21 5.58
C GLU A 60 -3.87 -6.34 4.62
N PHE A 61 -3.39 -5.12 4.38
CA PHE A 61 -3.85 -4.26 3.29
C PHE A 61 -2.83 -4.20 2.15
N LEU A 62 -3.31 -4.27 0.93
CA LEU A 62 -2.57 -3.88 -0.27
C LEU A 62 -3.20 -2.59 -0.80
N VAL A 63 -2.48 -1.48 -0.81
CA VAL A 63 -3.04 -0.17 -1.14
C VAL A 63 -2.39 0.38 -2.40
N HIS A 64 -3.20 0.62 -3.43
CA HIS A 64 -2.76 1.14 -4.72
C HIS A 64 -3.03 2.64 -4.84
N GLY A 65 -1.99 3.42 -5.16
CA GLY A 65 -2.13 4.82 -5.53
C GLY A 65 -2.48 4.95 -7.02
N VAL A 66 -3.77 5.00 -7.35
CA VAL A 66 -4.29 4.97 -8.75
C VAL A 66 -3.66 6.07 -9.62
N ASP A 67 -3.36 7.22 -9.05
CA ASP A 67 -2.85 8.36 -9.81
C ASP A 67 -1.38 8.16 -10.26
N VAL A 68 -0.59 7.32 -9.58
CA VAL A 68 0.85 7.10 -9.83
C VAL A 68 1.21 5.69 -10.34
N GLU A 69 0.32 4.70 -10.18
CA GLU A 69 0.57 3.33 -10.60
C GLU A 69 0.87 3.20 -12.10
N GLY A 70 1.98 2.52 -12.43
CA GLY A 70 2.39 2.25 -13.83
C GLY A 70 2.94 3.45 -14.61
N LYS A 71 2.91 4.67 -14.05
CA LYS A 71 3.31 5.88 -14.78
C LYS A 71 4.76 6.32 -14.58
N LYS A 72 5.50 5.71 -13.63
CA LYS A 72 6.87 6.10 -13.26
C LYS A 72 7.00 7.60 -12.91
N LEU A 73 5.99 8.16 -12.24
CA LEU A 73 5.94 9.58 -11.87
C LEU A 73 6.40 9.84 -10.42
N GLY A 74 7.01 8.84 -9.78
CA GLY A 74 7.31 8.87 -8.35
C GLY A 74 6.15 8.35 -7.50
N ILE A 75 6.41 8.24 -6.20
CA ILE A 75 5.49 7.72 -5.19
C ILE A 75 4.49 8.77 -4.73
N ASP A 76 3.41 8.32 -4.09
CA ASP A 76 2.46 9.19 -3.38
C ASP A 76 2.83 9.23 -1.87
N GLU A 77 3.73 10.15 -1.50
CA GLU A 77 4.25 10.27 -0.12
C GLU A 77 3.15 10.58 0.91
N GLU A 78 2.13 11.37 0.53
CA GLU A 78 1.01 11.71 1.42
C GLU A 78 0.15 10.48 1.75
N LEU A 79 -0.12 9.64 0.74
CA LEU A 79 -0.82 8.39 0.95
C LEU A 79 0.00 7.45 1.84
N VAL A 80 1.30 7.32 1.58
CA VAL A 80 2.20 6.48 2.40
C VAL A 80 2.22 6.96 3.86
N ALA A 81 2.30 8.27 4.09
CA ALA A 81 2.26 8.84 5.43
C ALA A 81 0.93 8.57 6.16
N LEU A 82 -0.20 8.66 5.44
CA LEU A 82 -1.52 8.31 5.96
C LEU A 82 -1.56 6.84 6.41
N LEU A 83 -1.06 5.94 5.56
CA LEU A 83 -1.03 4.50 5.86
C LEU A 83 -0.12 4.17 7.04
N GLY A 84 1.11 4.71 7.07
CA GLY A 84 2.06 4.51 8.16
C GLY A 84 1.52 5.00 9.51
N LYS A 85 0.75 6.10 9.48
CA LYS A 85 0.12 6.66 10.68
C LYS A 85 -1.08 5.84 11.16
N TYR A 86 -1.96 5.43 10.26
CA TYR A 86 -3.29 4.95 10.63
C TYR A 86 -3.55 3.47 10.41
N SER A 87 -2.73 2.73 9.66
CA SER A 87 -2.97 1.32 9.45
C SER A 87 -2.78 0.53 10.75
N PRO A 88 -3.79 -0.23 11.22
CA PRO A 88 -3.69 -1.05 12.43
C PRO A 88 -3.08 -2.43 12.18
N ILE A 89 -2.95 -2.84 10.91
CA ILE A 89 -2.39 -4.11 10.44
C ILE A 89 -1.30 -3.84 9.39
N PRO A 90 -0.46 -4.84 9.03
CA PRO A 90 0.48 -4.71 7.94
C PRO A 90 -0.15 -4.12 6.69
N VAL A 91 0.60 -3.23 6.03
CA VAL A 91 0.15 -2.57 4.81
C VAL A 91 1.27 -2.48 3.81
N THR A 92 0.99 -2.94 2.60
CA THR A 92 1.88 -2.87 1.46
C THR A 92 1.36 -1.81 0.49
N TYR A 93 2.18 -0.81 0.18
CA TYR A 93 1.91 0.20 -0.83
C TYR A 93 2.33 -0.29 -2.22
N ALA A 94 1.45 -0.10 -3.22
CA ALA A 94 1.69 -0.44 -4.59
C ALA A 94 1.53 0.78 -5.50
N GLY A 95 2.66 1.32 -5.97
CA GLY A 95 2.65 2.41 -6.96
C GLY A 95 3.95 3.19 -7.06
N GLY A 96 4.22 3.72 -8.24
CA GLY A 96 5.09 4.89 -8.39
C GLY A 96 6.60 4.72 -8.23
N VAL A 97 7.12 3.65 -7.61
CA VAL A 97 8.56 3.46 -7.38
C VAL A 97 9.34 3.44 -8.70
N THR A 98 10.41 4.23 -8.77
CA THR A 98 11.29 4.36 -9.94
C THR A 98 12.77 4.27 -9.60
N ILE A 99 13.17 4.77 -8.43
CA ILE A 99 14.57 4.88 -7.99
C ILE A 99 14.71 4.45 -6.52
N MET A 100 15.94 4.22 -6.05
CA MET A 100 16.21 3.83 -4.65
C MET A 100 15.71 4.88 -3.63
N ASP A 101 15.78 6.16 -3.98
CA ASP A 101 15.32 7.27 -3.12
C ASP A 101 13.81 7.18 -2.81
N ASP A 102 13.02 6.61 -3.72
CA ASP A 102 11.59 6.37 -3.47
C ASP A 102 11.39 5.37 -2.32
N LEU A 103 12.26 4.35 -2.20
CA LEU A 103 12.18 3.37 -1.12
C LEU A 103 12.50 4.00 0.25
N GLU A 104 13.50 4.90 0.29
CA GLU A 104 13.84 5.66 1.50
C GLU A 104 12.70 6.58 1.92
N LYS A 105 12.11 7.30 0.97
CA LYS A 105 10.94 8.16 1.23
C LYS A 105 9.76 7.36 1.74
N ILE A 106 9.49 6.17 1.17
CA ILE A 106 8.44 5.28 1.68
C ILE A 106 8.73 4.86 3.11
N ASN A 107 9.95 4.44 3.40
CA ASN A 107 10.35 4.01 4.74
C ASN A 107 10.17 5.14 5.76
N VAL A 108 10.62 6.35 5.43
CA VAL A 108 10.51 7.53 6.30
C VAL A 108 9.06 7.98 6.46
N ALA A 109 8.33 8.22 5.37
CA ALA A 109 6.94 8.68 5.40
C ALA A 109 6.03 7.64 6.05
N GLY A 110 6.25 6.36 5.74
CA GLY A 110 5.53 5.21 6.29
C GLY A 110 5.94 4.84 7.70
N MET A 111 6.85 5.60 8.32
CA MET A 111 7.33 5.40 9.70
C MET A 111 7.91 3.99 9.95
N GLY A 112 8.50 3.37 8.92
CA GLY A 112 9.01 2.00 8.94
C GLY A 112 7.92 0.92 9.01
N ARG A 113 6.65 1.27 8.77
CA ARG A 113 5.48 0.38 8.92
C ARG A 113 4.78 0.05 7.60
N VAL A 114 5.20 0.67 6.49
CA VAL A 114 4.60 0.50 5.17
C VAL A 114 5.58 -0.25 4.28
N ASP A 115 5.20 -1.47 3.90
CA ASP A 115 5.92 -2.25 2.91
C ASP A 115 5.63 -1.72 1.49
N VAL A 116 6.40 -2.17 0.50
CA VAL A 116 6.27 -1.68 -0.88
C VAL A 116 6.40 -2.79 -1.91
N THR A 117 5.58 -2.72 -2.96
CA THR A 117 5.79 -3.51 -4.17
C THR A 117 6.57 -2.72 -5.23
N VAL A 118 7.52 -3.39 -5.89
CA VAL A 118 8.27 -2.82 -7.01
C VAL A 118 8.15 -3.75 -8.21
N GLY A 119 7.50 -3.27 -9.26
CA GLY A 119 7.29 -4.00 -10.51
C GLY A 119 8.21 -3.52 -11.63
N SER A 120 7.64 -2.84 -12.61
CA SER A 120 8.27 -2.43 -13.89
C SER A 120 9.51 -1.52 -13.77
N ALA A 121 9.81 -0.98 -12.58
CA ALA A 121 11.04 -0.25 -12.34
C ALA A 121 12.26 -1.17 -12.18
N LEU A 122 12.06 -2.43 -11.78
CA LEU A 122 13.17 -3.38 -11.61
C LEU A 122 13.80 -3.76 -12.95
N ASN A 123 15.12 -3.88 -12.97
CA ASN A 123 15.90 -4.26 -14.15
C ASN A 123 15.56 -5.66 -14.67
N ILE A 124 15.15 -6.59 -13.79
CA ILE A 124 14.65 -7.91 -14.17
C ILE A 124 13.33 -7.86 -14.96
N PHE A 125 12.62 -6.73 -14.93
CA PHE A 125 11.40 -6.46 -15.70
C PHE A 125 11.58 -5.35 -16.75
N GLY A 126 12.83 -5.01 -17.09
CA GLY A 126 13.16 -4.01 -18.12
C GLY A 126 13.20 -2.56 -17.62
N GLY A 127 13.19 -2.32 -16.31
CA GLY A 127 13.46 -1.02 -15.70
C GLY A 127 14.94 -0.77 -15.44
N ASN A 128 15.25 0.29 -14.69
CA ASN A 128 16.63 0.71 -14.38
C ASN A 128 17.03 0.45 -12.92
N LEU A 129 16.08 0.08 -12.06
CA LEU A 129 16.33 -0.15 -10.64
C LEU A 129 16.89 -1.56 -10.43
N SER A 130 18.07 -1.67 -9.80
CA SER A 130 18.71 -2.97 -9.55
C SER A 130 17.91 -3.80 -8.55
N TYR A 131 17.39 -4.96 -8.96
CA TYR A 131 16.74 -5.91 -8.03
C TYR A 131 17.64 -6.27 -6.84
N LYS A 132 18.95 -6.45 -7.09
CA LYS A 132 19.91 -6.79 -6.03
C LYS A 132 20.03 -5.67 -5.00
N ASP A 133 20.04 -4.42 -5.45
CA ASP A 133 20.23 -3.26 -4.57
C ASP A 133 18.96 -3.06 -3.73
N VAL A 134 17.78 -3.26 -4.30
CA VAL A 134 16.50 -3.25 -3.56
C VAL A 134 16.46 -4.32 -2.48
N VAL A 135 16.86 -5.56 -2.79
CA VAL A 135 16.90 -6.65 -1.81
C VAL A 135 17.94 -6.39 -0.71
N ALA A 136 19.11 -5.88 -1.07
CA ALA A 136 20.15 -5.53 -0.11
C ALA A 136 19.68 -4.43 0.85
N TRP A 137 19.07 -3.38 0.30
CA TRP A 137 18.47 -2.29 1.07
C TRP A 137 17.39 -2.81 2.02
N HIS A 138 16.44 -3.62 1.54
CA HIS A 138 15.37 -4.17 2.38
C HIS A 138 15.93 -5.05 3.50
N SER A 139 16.95 -5.87 3.20
CA SER A 139 17.63 -6.70 4.20
C SER A 139 18.27 -5.85 5.30
N GLN A 140 18.87 -4.71 4.95
CA GLN A 140 19.44 -3.77 5.91
C GLN A 140 18.37 -3.16 6.82
N GLN A 141 17.23 -2.70 6.26
CA GLN A 141 16.13 -2.14 7.04
C GLN A 141 15.56 -3.16 8.04
N TYR A 142 15.40 -4.42 7.60
CA TYR A 142 14.92 -5.50 8.47
C TYR A 142 15.85 -5.76 9.67
N GLN A 143 17.17 -5.70 9.47
CA GLN A 143 18.13 -5.86 10.58
C GLN A 143 18.05 -4.66 11.55
N LEU A 144 17.91 -3.44 11.04
CA LEU A 144 17.77 -2.23 11.87
C LEU A 144 16.50 -2.28 12.74
N ALA A 145 15.38 -2.70 12.16
CA ALA A 145 14.11 -2.84 12.88
C ALA A 145 14.18 -3.90 14.01
N LYS A 146 14.97 -4.96 13.85
CA LYS A 146 15.18 -5.98 14.91
C LYS A 146 16.13 -5.54 16.03
N ALA A 147 16.98 -4.57 15.76
CA ALA A 147 17.98 -4.07 16.72
C ALA A 147 17.43 -2.93 17.60
N SER A 148 16.22 -2.44 17.32
CA SER A 148 15.53 -1.35 18.02
C SER A 148 14.48 -1.88 18.99
#